data_AF-A0A4Y3L0B5-F1
#
_entry.id   AF-A0A4Y3L0B5-F1
#
_cell.length_a   1.000
_cell.length_b   1.000
_cell.length_c   1.000
_cell.angle_alpha   90.00
_cell.angle_beta   90.00
_cell.angle_gamma   90.00
#
_symmetry.space_group_name_H-M   'P 1'
#
loop_
_entity.id
_entity.type
_entity.pdbx_description
1 polymer ?
#
loop_
_entity_poly.entity_id
_entity_poly.type
_entity_poly.pdbx_seq_one_letter_code
_entity_poly.pdbx_strand_id
1 'polypeptide(L)'
;MLALPRSVLLALWLQEIGSGSTPVQRAVAAVQGDDEPHTVQVGEGTDLGAAATLPDLVAAWAAGPRAAAAALPVPGDPGGAPAAVAGPAVLAGECVLVHGLHGTFAAVPRVEAFGSAYEPGHLVTWEVARVPDWRPALVGQVGTLAEAERDLRTALIQATEALASLDVARWRPDAAEAIAALRSDVDPGWGLPPTLEGRRVRVLASAARLRAIVRLATADDGGAVNLWQADQRSTALREVDRAARRAMSSATHVPDAF
;
A
#
# COMPACT_ATOMS: atom_id res chain seq x y z
N MET A 1 -3.07 -5.63 13.78
CA MET A 1 -1.67 -5.36 13.40
C MET A 1 -1.63 -4.26 12.34
N LEU A 2 -0.68 -3.33 12.44
CA LEU A 2 -0.45 -2.35 11.39
C LEU A 2 0.22 -3.09 10.23
N ALA A 3 -0.44 -3.25 9.08
CA ALA A 3 0.12 -3.99 7.95
C ALA A 3 0.27 -3.06 6.73
N LEU A 4 1.36 -3.23 6.00
CA LEU A 4 1.52 -2.58 4.70
C LEU A 4 0.86 -3.42 3.60
N PRO A 5 0.31 -2.77 2.55
CA PRO A 5 -0.08 -3.47 1.33
C PRO A 5 1.09 -4.24 0.73
N ARG A 6 0.82 -5.39 0.11
CA ARG A 6 1.85 -6.27 -0.47
C ARG A 6 2.65 -5.55 -1.55
N SER A 7 1.97 -4.72 -2.34
CA SER A 7 2.53 -3.91 -3.42
C SER A 7 3.51 -2.86 -2.88
N VAL A 8 3.24 -2.33 -1.68
CA VAL A 8 4.13 -1.35 -1.02
C VAL A 8 5.43 -2.02 -0.60
N LEU A 9 5.35 -3.18 0.05
CA LEU A 9 6.53 -3.96 0.42
C LEU A 9 7.34 -4.37 -0.81
N LEU A 10 6.65 -4.89 -1.84
CA LEU A 10 7.30 -5.31 -3.08
C LEU A 10 7.99 -4.14 -3.78
N ALA A 11 7.37 -2.97 -3.87
CA ALA A 11 7.99 -1.77 -4.46
C ALA A 11 9.23 -1.28 -3.69
N LEU A 12 9.20 -1.32 -2.36
CA LEU A 12 10.34 -0.95 -1.52
C LEU A 12 11.50 -1.93 -1.71
N TRP A 13 11.22 -3.24 -1.66
CA TRP A 13 12.23 -4.26 -1.89
C TRP A 13 12.81 -4.19 -3.29
N LEU A 14 12.00 -4.01 -4.33
CA LEU A 14 12.48 -3.90 -5.70
C LEU A 14 13.45 -2.74 -5.89
N GLN A 15 13.38 -1.65 -5.12
CA GLN A 15 14.36 -0.57 -5.24
C GLN A 15 15.68 -0.87 -4.55
N GLU A 16 15.64 -1.60 -3.44
CA GLU A 16 16.80 -1.84 -2.58
C GLU A 16 17.48 -3.20 -2.85
N ILE A 17 16.86 -4.07 -3.64
CA ILE A 17 17.35 -5.43 -3.87
C ILE A 17 18.66 -5.43 -4.69
N GLY A 18 19.69 -6.04 -4.13
CA GLY A 18 20.92 -6.34 -4.87
C GLY A 18 20.75 -7.53 -5.83
N SER A 19 21.72 -7.76 -6.71
CA SER A 19 21.76 -8.99 -7.49
C SER A 19 22.04 -10.21 -6.60
N GLY A 20 21.40 -11.35 -6.88
CA GLY A 20 21.64 -12.64 -6.20
C GLY A 20 20.40 -13.25 -5.54
N SER A 21 20.50 -14.51 -5.12
CA SER A 21 19.37 -15.29 -4.61
C SER A 21 18.94 -14.92 -3.18
N THR A 22 19.88 -14.58 -2.28
CA THR A 22 19.54 -14.23 -0.89
C THR A 22 18.73 -12.94 -0.76
N PRO A 23 19.04 -11.85 -1.49
CA PRO A 23 18.18 -10.65 -1.50
C PRO A 23 16.77 -10.96 -2.03
N VAL A 24 16.63 -11.79 -3.07
CA VAL A 24 15.34 -12.21 -3.64
C VAL A 24 14.51 -12.96 -2.60
N GLN A 25 15.12 -13.94 -1.91
CA GLN A 25 14.42 -14.70 -0.86
C GLN A 25 13.92 -13.81 0.28
N ARG A 26 14.71 -12.81 0.70
CA ARG A 26 14.29 -11.86 1.73
C ARG A 26 13.12 -10.99 1.28
N ALA A 27 13.16 -10.50 0.05
CA ALA A 27 12.05 -9.74 -0.53
C ALA A 27 10.78 -10.59 -0.63
N VAL A 28 10.89 -11.83 -1.12
CA VAL A 28 9.75 -12.76 -1.21
C VAL A 28 9.17 -13.04 0.17
N ALA A 29 10.00 -13.36 1.16
CA ALA A 29 9.55 -13.64 2.52
C ALA A 29 8.82 -12.43 3.16
N ALA A 30 9.33 -11.22 2.94
CA ALA A 30 8.69 -10.01 3.44
C ALA A 30 7.34 -9.73 2.78
N VAL A 31 7.22 -9.95 1.46
CA VAL A 31 5.97 -9.72 0.71
C VAL A 31 4.94 -10.81 0.96
N GLN A 32 5.38 -12.07 1.13
CA GLN A 32 4.51 -13.20 1.42
C GLN A 32 4.01 -13.19 2.87
N GLY A 33 4.86 -12.88 3.84
CA GLY A 33 4.47 -12.91 5.25
C GLY A 33 3.88 -14.27 5.64
N ASP A 34 2.68 -14.25 6.20
CA ASP A 34 1.94 -15.44 6.63
C ASP A 34 1.04 -16.03 5.52
N ASP A 35 1.10 -15.50 4.29
CA ASP A 35 0.33 -16.02 3.17
C ASP A 35 0.92 -17.32 2.63
N GLU A 36 0.09 -18.07 1.92
CA GLU A 36 0.54 -19.20 1.11
C GLU A 36 1.49 -18.74 0.00
N PRO A 37 2.34 -19.63 -0.57
CA PRO A 37 3.24 -19.26 -1.66
C PRO A 37 2.51 -18.56 -2.83
N HIS A 38 2.95 -17.33 -3.13
CA HIS A 38 2.32 -16.50 -4.14
C HIS A 38 2.58 -17.02 -5.56
N THR A 39 1.53 -17.08 -6.37
CA THR A 39 1.60 -17.42 -7.81
C THR A 39 1.52 -16.17 -8.67
N VAL A 40 1.93 -16.29 -9.94
CA VAL A 40 1.95 -15.18 -10.90
C VAL A 40 1.20 -15.59 -12.17
N GLN A 41 0.27 -14.75 -12.60
CA GLN A 41 -0.39 -14.84 -13.88
C GLN A 41 0.09 -13.70 -14.76
N VAL A 42 0.69 -14.03 -15.90
CA VAL A 42 1.20 -13.04 -16.82
C VAL A 42 0.27 -12.84 -18.02
N GLY A 43 -0.03 -11.59 -18.32
CA GLY A 43 -0.64 -11.19 -19.58
C GLY A 43 0.34 -11.28 -20.75
N GLU A 44 -0.18 -11.08 -21.97
CA GLU A 44 0.62 -11.09 -23.19
C GLU A 44 1.82 -10.12 -23.12
N GLY A 45 2.98 -10.56 -23.62
CA GLY A 45 4.19 -9.72 -23.72
C GLY A 45 5.06 -9.67 -22.46
N THR A 46 4.92 -10.65 -21.55
CA THR A 46 5.83 -10.87 -20.41
C THR A 46 6.55 -12.20 -20.59
N ASP A 47 7.88 -12.20 -20.48
CA ASP A 47 8.73 -13.39 -20.69
C ASP A 47 8.81 -14.30 -19.44
N LEU A 48 7.67 -14.55 -18.78
CA LEU A 48 7.58 -15.47 -17.65
C LEU A 48 6.75 -16.69 -18.05
N GLY A 49 7.13 -17.87 -17.54
CA GLY A 49 6.43 -19.11 -17.81
C GLY A 49 5.03 -19.14 -17.21
N ALA A 50 4.16 -20.01 -17.74
CA ALA A 50 2.76 -20.15 -17.31
C ALA A 50 2.56 -20.57 -15.83
N ALA A 51 3.61 -21.07 -15.17
CA ALA A 51 3.62 -21.46 -13.76
C ALA A 51 4.61 -20.60 -12.93
N ALA A 52 4.77 -19.33 -13.29
CA ALA A 52 5.65 -18.42 -12.59
C ALA A 52 5.21 -18.19 -11.14
N THR A 53 6.19 -18.07 -10.25
CA THR A 53 6.01 -17.80 -8.82
C THR A 53 6.49 -16.38 -8.48
N LEU A 54 6.15 -15.87 -7.29
CA LEU A 54 6.68 -14.58 -6.85
C LEU A 54 8.22 -14.51 -6.86
N PRO A 55 8.97 -15.54 -6.42
CA PRO A 55 10.43 -15.60 -6.62
C PRO A 55 10.87 -15.35 -8.06
N ASP A 56 10.20 -15.95 -9.04
CA ASP A 56 10.55 -15.80 -10.47
C ASP A 56 10.32 -14.35 -10.93
N LEU A 57 9.19 -13.76 -10.53
CA LEU A 57 8.85 -12.36 -10.83
C LEU A 57 9.85 -11.38 -10.21
N VAL A 58 10.17 -11.56 -8.92
CA VAL A 58 11.14 -10.72 -8.20
C VAL A 58 12.53 -10.85 -8.82
N ALA A 59 12.97 -12.07 -9.16
CA ALA A 59 14.26 -12.30 -9.82
C ALA A 59 14.32 -11.62 -11.20
N ALA A 60 13.26 -11.72 -11.99
CA ALA A 60 13.17 -11.10 -13.31
C ALA A 60 13.22 -9.57 -13.22
N TRP A 61 12.51 -8.95 -12.28
CA TRP A 61 12.52 -7.50 -12.11
C TRP A 61 13.78 -6.98 -11.42
N ALA A 62 14.44 -7.78 -10.58
CA ALA A 62 15.73 -7.41 -9.98
C ALA A 62 16.90 -7.42 -10.99
N ALA A 63 16.68 -7.94 -12.21
CA ALA A 63 17.69 -7.97 -13.27
C ALA A 63 17.94 -6.57 -13.87
N GLY A 64 18.89 -5.84 -13.29
CA GLY A 64 19.39 -4.57 -13.82
C GLY A 64 18.75 -3.31 -13.24
N PRO A 65 19.00 -2.14 -13.85
CA PRO A 65 18.44 -0.86 -13.44
C PRO A 65 16.92 -0.84 -13.55
N ARG A 66 16.25 -0.25 -12.56
CA ARG A 66 14.80 -0.24 -12.46
C ARG A 66 14.29 0.87 -11.57
N ALA A 67 13.06 1.29 -11.81
CA ALA A 67 12.25 2.06 -10.90
C ALA A 67 11.04 1.23 -10.50
N ALA A 68 10.66 1.28 -9.22
CA ALA A 68 9.44 0.65 -8.74
C ALA A 68 8.68 1.61 -7.82
N ALA A 69 7.36 1.47 -7.80
CA ALA A 69 6.49 2.20 -6.89
C ALA A 69 5.17 1.43 -6.69
N ALA A 70 4.47 1.70 -5.60
CA ALA A 70 3.13 1.22 -5.37
C ALA A 70 2.12 2.33 -5.67
N ALA A 71 0.99 1.95 -6.25
CA ALA A 71 -0.21 2.77 -6.35
C ALA A 71 -1.31 2.14 -5.51
N LEU A 72 -2.08 2.97 -4.81
CA LEU A 72 -3.14 2.54 -3.90
C LEU A 72 -4.47 3.15 -4.35
N PRO A 73 -5.08 2.66 -5.44
CA PRO A 73 -6.32 3.20 -5.96
C PRO A 73 -7.53 2.84 -5.09
N VAL A 74 -8.57 3.65 -5.16
CA VAL A 74 -9.92 3.35 -4.64
C VAL A 74 -10.96 3.89 -5.64
N PRO A 75 -12.24 3.50 -5.54
CA PRO A 75 -13.28 4.08 -6.39
C PRO A 75 -13.29 5.62 -6.31
N GLY A 76 -13.18 6.29 -7.46
CA GLY A 76 -13.14 7.76 -7.55
C GLY A 76 -11.75 8.40 -7.36
N ASP A 77 -10.74 7.64 -6.98
CA ASP A 77 -9.36 8.13 -6.86
C ASP A 77 -8.37 7.07 -7.37
N PRO A 78 -7.94 7.15 -8.64
CA PRO A 78 -7.15 6.11 -9.28
C PRO A 78 -5.72 5.99 -8.74
N GLY A 79 -5.26 6.88 -7.85
CA GLY A 79 -3.99 6.70 -7.13
C GLY A 79 -2.73 6.51 -8.00
N GLY A 80 -2.78 6.91 -9.28
CA GLY A 80 -1.70 6.69 -10.25
C GLY A 80 -1.69 5.32 -10.95
N ALA A 81 -2.69 4.47 -10.71
CA ALA A 81 -2.81 3.18 -11.39
C ALA A 81 -3.04 3.37 -12.91
N PRO A 82 -2.27 2.68 -13.79
CA PRO A 82 -2.47 2.73 -15.23
C PRO A 82 -3.86 2.22 -15.66
N ALA A 83 -4.42 2.81 -16.72
CA ALA A 83 -5.74 2.45 -17.24
C ALA A 83 -5.91 0.96 -17.55
N ALA A 84 -4.85 0.30 -18.05
CA ALA A 84 -4.84 -1.12 -18.38
C ALA A 84 -5.12 -2.04 -17.18
N VAL A 85 -4.85 -1.59 -15.95
CA VAL A 85 -5.06 -2.37 -14.71
C VAL A 85 -6.00 -1.68 -13.72
N ALA A 86 -6.63 -0.56 -14.09
CA ALA A 86 -7.38 0.29 -13.16
C ALA A 86 -8.52 -0.46 -12.46
N GLY A 87 -9.29 -1.27 -13.19
CA GLY A 87 -10.38 -2.06 -12.62
C GLY A 87 -9.90 -3.05 -11.55
N PRO A 88 -9.03 -4.02 -11.92
CA PRO A 88 -8.44 -4.96 -10.96
C PRO A 88 -7.71 -4.27 -9.80
N ALA A 89 -6.94 -3.22 -10.07
CA ALA A 89 -6.19 -2.50 -9.05
C ALA A 89 -7.12 -1.80 -8.04
N VAL A 90 -8.22 -1.19 -8.50
CA VAL A 90 -9.25 -0.61 -7.60
C VAL A 90 -9.92 -1.67 -6.74
N LEU A 91 -10.20 -2.87 -7.29
CA LEU A 91 -10.77 -3.98 -6.54
C LEU A 91 -9.81 -4.51 -5.47
N ALA A 92 -8.53 -4.66 -5.80
CA ALA A 92 -7.49 -5.04 -4.86
C ALA A 92 -7.15 -3.92 -3.86
N GLY A 93 -7.38 -2.66 -4.24
CA GLY A 93 -6.96 -1.48 -3.48
C GLY A 93 -5.46 -1.18 -3.58
N GLU A 94 -4.74 -1.93 -4.43
CA GLU A 94 -3.29 -1.82 -4.58
C GLU A 94 -2.80 -2.38 -5.92
N CYS A 95 -1.68 -1.83 -6.41
CA CYS A 95 -0.85 -2.45 -7.44
C CYS A 95 0.61 -2.00 -7.31
N VAL A 96 1.56 -2.83 -7.72
CA VAL A 96 2.97 -2.45 -7.90
C VAL A 96 3.21 -2.08 -9.35
N LEU A 97 4.04 -1.06 -9.56
CA LEU A 97 4.45 -0.53 -10.85
C LEU A 97 5.96 -0.70 -10.96
N VAL A 98 6.43 -1.22 -12.10
CA VAL A 98 7.85 -1.48 -12.34
C VAL A 98 8.22 -0.98 -13.73
N HIS A 99 9.32 -0.24 -13.81
CA HIS A 99 9.98 0.13 -15.06
C HIS A 99 11.38 -0.47 -15.02
N GLY A 100 11.73 -1.34 -15.96
CA GLY A 100 13.03 -2.00 -15.98
C GLY A 100 13.44 -2.46 -17.38
N LEU A 101 14.47 -3.32 -17.45
CA LEU A 101 15.11 -3.74 -18.70
C LEU A 101 14.14 -4.30 -19.74
N HIS A 102 13.16 -5.10 -19.31
CA HIS A 102 12.22 -5.80 -20.20
C HIS A 102 10.94 -5.00 -20.48
N GLY A 103 10.87 -3.75 -20.01
CA GLY A 103 9.74 -2.85 -20.23
C GLY A 103 9.11 -2.35 -18.94
N THR A 104 7.86 -1.89 -19.08
CA THR A 104 7.08 -1.31 -17.97
C THR A 104 5.87 -2.19 -17.70
N PHE A 105 5.68 -2.53 -16.42
CA PHE A 105 4.68 -3.49 -15.97
C PHE A 105 3.93 -2.95 -14.76
N ALA A 106 2.70 -3.41 -14.60
CA ALA A 106 1.94 -3.32 -13.36
C ALA A 106 1.58 -4.74 -12.90
N ALA A 107 1.61 -5.00 -11.60
CA ALA A 107 1.09 -6.23 -11.04
C ALA A 107 0.10 -5.95 -9.92
N VAL A 108 -1.05 -6.62 -9.99
CA VAL A 108 -2.16 -6.48 -9.05
C VAL A 108 -2.27 -7.77 -8.23
N PRO A 109 -2.23 -7.71 -6.89
CA PRO A 109 -2.44 -8.91 -6.08
C PRO A 109 -3.93 -9.19 -5.96
N ARG A 110 -4.36 -10.33 -6.52
CA ARG A 110 -5.66 -10.92 -6.26
C ARG A 110 -5.55 -11.82 -5.04
N VAL A 111 -6.29 -11.47 -3.98
CA VAL A 111 -6.24 -12.16 -2.69
C VAL A 111 -7.53 -12.95 -2.47
N GLU A 112 -7.39 -14.24 -2.22
CA GLU A 112 -8.50 -15.14 -1.89
C GLU A 112 -8.30 -15.65 -0.46
N ALA A 113 -9.17 -15.21 0.45
CA ALA A 113 -9.15 -15.64 1.84
C ALA A 113 -9.77 -17.04 1.98
N PHE A 114 -9.15 -17.89 2.79
CA PHE A 114 -9.63 -19.22 3.14
C PHE A 114 -9.35 -19.52 4.62
N GLY A 115 -9.73 -20.70 5.08
CA GLY A 115 -9.52 -21.12 6.46
C GLY A 115 -10.65 -20.69 7.41
N SER A 116 -10.38 -20.76 8.70
CA SER A 116 -11.37 -20.46 9.76
C SER A 116 -11.15 -19.07 10.35
N ALA A 117 -12.08 -18.59 11.19
CA ALA A 117 -11.91 -17.33 11.92
C ALA A 117 -10.69 -17.33 12.86
N TYR A 118 -10.22 -18.51 13.29
CA TYR A 118 -9.08 -18.67 14.20
C TYR A 118 -7.76 -18.99 13.47
N GLU A 119 -7.85 -19.45 12.23
CA GLU A 119 -6.71 -19.79 11.38
C GLU A 119 -7.04 -19.35 9.94
N PRO A 120 -7.02 -18.03 9.69
CA PRO A 120 -7.25 -17.49 8.35
C PRO A 120 -5.99 -17.67 7.50
N GLY A 121 -6.17 -18.06 6.25
CA GLY A 121 -5.12 -18.14 5.23
C GLY A 121 -5.46 -17.27 4.01
N HIS A 122 -4.45 -16.91 3.22
CA HIS A 122 -4.64 -16.17 1.98
C HIS A 122 -3.86 -16.82 0.84
N LEU A 123 -4.54 -17.05 -0.27
CA LEU A 123 -3.93 -17.35 -1.56
C LEU A 123 -3.77 -16.03 -2.32
N VAL A 124 -2.58 -15.75 -2.84
CA VAL A 124 -2.32 -14.53 -3.60
C VAL A 124 -1.82 -14.86 -4.99
N THR A 125 -2.52 -14.35 -6.00
CA THR A 125 -2.09 -14.40 -7.39
C THR A 125 -1.77 -12.99 -7.88
N TRP A 126 -0.57 -12.77 -8.38
CA TRP A 126 -0.18 -11.51 -9.00
C TRP A 126 -0.56 -11.52 -10.47
N GLU A 127 -1.54 -10.70 -10.85
CA GLU A 127 -1.92 -10.47 -12.24
C GLU A 127 -1.01 -9.39 -12.83
N VAL A 128 -0.10 -9.78 -13.73
CA VAL A 128 0.92 -8.91 -14.32
C VAL A 128 0.51 -8.50 -15.73
N ALA A 129 0.52 -7.19 -15.99
CA ALA A 129 0.22 -6.62 -17.31
C ALA A 129 1.30 -5.62 -17.72
N ARG A 130 1.59 -5.57 -19.02
CA ARG A 130 2.43 -4.52 -19.61
C ARG A 130 1.64 -3.22 -19.66
N VAL A 131 2.29 -2.11 -19.29
CA VAL A 131 1.66 -0.79 -19.22
C VAL A 131 2.54 0.28 -19.88
N PRO A 132 1.98 1.45 -20.27
CA PRO A 132 2.79 2.60 -20.63
C PRO A 132 3.69 3.07 -19.48
N ASP A 133 4.68 3.91 -19.78
CA ASP A 133 5.54 4.49 -18.75
C ASP A 133 4.70 5.25 -17.70
N TRP A 134 4.64 4.71 -16.48
CA TRP A 134 3.81 5.20 -15.40
C TRP A 134 4.48 6.33 -14.61
N ARG A 135 5.81 6.50 -14.71
CA ARG A 135 6.58 7.36 -13.80
C ARG A 135 6.09 8.80 -13.79
N PRO A 136 5.89 9.49 -14.94
CA PRO A 136 5.42 10.87 -14.93
C PRO A 136 4.01 11.00 -14.37
N ALA A 137 3.12 10.06 -14.72
CA ALA A 137 1.74 10.07 -14.26
C ALA A 137 1.63 9.83 -12.75
N LEU A 138 2.41 8.89 -12.21
CA LEU A 138 2.44 8.62 -10.78
C LEU A 138 2.91 9.84 -9.99
N VAL A 139 4.05 10.42 -10.37
CA VAL A 139 4.61 11.61 -9.69
C VAL A 139 3.60 12.76 -9.70
N GLY A 140 2.93 13.00 -10.84
CA GLY A 140 1.88 14.02 -10.93
C GLY A 140 0.67 13.77 -10.03
N GLN A 141 0.38 12.51 -9.67
CA GLN A 141 -0.76 12.14 -8.83
C GLN A 141 -0.43 12.09 -7.33
N VAL A 142 0.74 11.58 -6.97
CA VAL A 142 1.12 11.33 -5.56
C VAL A 142 2.06 12.39 -4.99
N GLY A 143 2.66 13.21 -5.84
CA GLY A 143 3.59 14.27 -5.45
C GLY A 143 4.90 13.75 -4.89
N THR A 144 5.72 14.69 -4.41
CA THR A 144 7.00 14.40 -3.76
C THR A 144 6.81 13.92 -2.33
N LEU A 145 7.81 13.20 -1.79
CA LEU A 145 7.79 12.77 -0.38
C LEU A 145 7.63 13.94 0.59
N ALA A 146 8.20 15.10 0.27
CA ALA A 146 8.11 16.29 1.11
C ALA A 146 6.72 16.93 1.10
N GLU A 147 6.00 16.91 -0.03
CA GLU A 147 4.60 17.34 -0.11
C GLU A 147 3.71 16.36 0.64
N ALA A 148 3.87 15.06 0.38
CA ALA A 148 3.15 14.01 1.07
C ALA A 148 3.30 14.06 2.60
N GLU A 149 4.50 14.36 3.11
CA GLU A 149 4.74 14.53 4.54
C GLU A 149 4.04 15.78 5.12
N ARG A 150 3.92 16.86 4.35
CA ARG A 150 3.14 18.04 4.75
C ARG A 150 1.65 17.71 4.78
N ASP A 151 1.15 17.05 3.75
CA ASP A 151 -0.25 16.63 3.64
C ASP A 151 -0.64 15.66 4.75
N LEU A 152 0.24 14.71 5.09
CA LEU A 152 0.04 13.79 6.23
C LEU A 152 -0.09 14.53 7.56
N ARG A 153 0.72 15.57 7.79
CA ARG A 153 0.63 16.37 9.03
C ARG A 153 -0.70 17.11 9.12
N THR A 154 -1.15 17.69 8.02
CA THR A 154 -2.48 18.32 7.93
C THR A 154 -3.59 17.29 8.16
N ALA A 155 -3.51 16.13 7.50
CA ALA A 155 -4.48 15.06 7.63
C ALA A 155 -4.55 14.50 9.06
N LEU A 156 -3.43 14.45 9.80
CA LEU A 156 -3.43 14.03 11.20
C LEU A 156 -4.20 15.00 12.11
N ILE A 157 -4.08 16.30 11.87
CA ILE A 157 -4.85 17.32 12.61
C ILE A 157 -6.34 17.14 12.30
N GLN A 158 -6.71 17.04 11.02
CA GLN A 158 -8.07 16.82 10.57
C GLN A 158 -8.67 15.51 11.12
N ALA A 159 -7.90 14.43 11.15
CA ALA A 159 -8.32 13.16 11.73
C ALA A 159 -8.58 13.30 13.23
N THR A 160 -7.73 14.04 13.94
CA THR A 160 -7.89 14.27 15.39
C THR A 160 -9.14 15.10 15.69
N GLU A 161 -9.41 16.14 14.91
CA GLU A 161 -10.63 16.94 15.00
C GLU A 161 -11.88 16.12 14.69
N ALA A 162 -11.84 15.32 13.62
CA ALA A 162 -12.92 14.41 13.25
C ALA A 162 -13.18 13.39 14.37
N LEU A 163 -12.15 12.75 14.92
CA LEU A 163 -12.25 11.80 16.02
C LEU A 163 -12.71 12.43 17.34
N ALA A 164 -12.29 13.66 17.64
CA ALA A 164 -12.77 14.39 18.81
C ALA A 164 -14.25 14.76 18.68
N SER A 165 -14.67 15.17 17.48
CA SER A 165 -16.08 15.44 17.18
C SER A 165 -16.96 14.19 17.23
N LEU A 166 -16.36 13.00 17.05
CA LEU A 166 -17.02 11.70 17.10
C LEU A 166 -17.34 11.22 18.53
N ASP A 167 -16.83 11.88 19.58
CA ASP A 167 -16.97 11.44 20.99
C ASP A 167 -16.66 9.93 21.15
N VAL A 168 -15.69 9.39 20.37
CA VAL A 168 -15.36 7.96 20.29
C VAL A 168 -15.03 7.38 21.67
N ALA A 169 -14.39 8.19 22.51
CA ALA A 169 -14.05 7.84 23.89
C ALA A 169 -15.29 7.61 24.78
N ARG A 170 -16.43 8.22 24.44
CA ARG A 170 -17.68 8.07 25.18
C ARG A 170 -18.50 6.87 24.71
N TRP A 171 -18.26 6.38 23.50
CA TRP A 171 -19.08 5.32 22.89
C TRP A 171 -18.42 3.95 22.89
N ARG A 172 -17.08 3.82 22.75
CA ARG A 172 -16.40 2.49 22.76
C ARG A 172 -14.95 2.56 23.27
N PRO A 173 -14.68 2.04 24.49
CA PRO A 173 -13.32 1.94 25.04
C PRO A 173 -12.34 1.19 24.11
N ASP A 174 -12.81 0.13 23.45
CA ASP A 174 -12.00 -0.74 22.58
C ASP A 174 -11.44 0.01 21.35
N ALA A 175 -12.21 0.94 20.78
CA ALA A 175 -11.76 1.75 19.65
C ALA A 175 -10.72 2.79 20.08
N ALA A 176 -10.91 3.40 21.25
CA ALA A 176 -9.94 4.32 21.83
C ALA A 176 -8.63 3.60 22.19
N GLU A 177 -8.71 2.38 22.73
CA GLU A 177 -7.54 1.54 23.03
C GLU A 177 -6.83 1.11 21.74
N ALA A 178 -7.55 0.70 20.69
CA ALA A 178 -6.96 0.41 19.39
C ALA A 178 -6.25 1.64 18.79
N ILE A 179 -6.84 2.83 18.87
CA ILE A 179 -6.22 4.09 18.42
C ILE A 179 -4.99 4.42 19.29
N ALA A 180 -5.05 4.19 20.61
CA ALA A 180 -3.91 4.41 21.50
C ALA A 180 -2.76 3.43 21.22
N ALA A 181 -3.06 2.15 20.98
CA ALA A 181 -2.09 1.14 20.58
C ALA A 181 -1.43 1.50 19.24
N LEU A 182 -2.21 2.03 18.31
CA LEU A 182 -1.71 2.54 17.03
C LEU A 182 -0.70 3.68 17.23
N ARG A 183 -0.81 4.51 18.28
CA ARG A 183 0.13 5.61 18.59
C ARG A 183 1.47 5.13 19.17
N SER A 184 1.60 3.87 19.57
CA SER A 184 2.86 3.33 20.10
C SER A 184 3.98 3.34 19.04
N ASP A 185 5.22 3.61 19.46
CA ASP A 185 6.43 3.59 18.63
C ASP A 185 7.02 2.17 18.47
N VAL A 186 6.20 1.13 18.70
CA VAL A 186 6.63 -0.26 18.50
C VAL A 186 6.86 -0.49 17.02
N ASP A 187 8.01 -1.08 16.67
CA ASP A 187 8.31 -1.49 15.31
C ASP A 187 7.23 -2.48 14.83
N PRO A 188 6.47 -2.15 13.77
CA PRO A 188 5.40 -3.00 13.28
C PRO A 188 5.90 -4.28 12.59
N GLY A 189 7.22 -4.49 12.47
CA GLY A 189 7.79 -5.76 12.04
C GLY A 189 7.62 -6.07 10.56
N TRP A 190 7.46 -5.03 9.73
CA TRP A 190 7.12 -5.13 8.30
C TRP A 190 8.15 -5.80 7.39
N GLY A 191 9.30 -6.25 7.91
CA GLY A 191 10.35 -6.83 7.08
C GLY A 191 10.86 -5.87 5.99
N LEU A 192 11.02 -4.58 6.33
CA LEU A 192 11.48 -3.56 5.39
C LEU A 192 12.93 -3.82 4.93
N PRO A 193 13.32 -3.35 3.73
CA PRO A 193 14.72 -3.40 3.32
C PRO A 193 15.62 -2.68 4.32
N PRO A 194 16.79 -3.25 4.69
CA PRO A 194 17.64 -2.71 5.75
C PRO A 194 18.28 -1.36 5.40
N THR A 195 18.36 -1.03 4.11
CA THR A 195 18.93 0.22 3.58
C THR A 195 17.89 1.32 3.38
N LEU A 196 16.62 1.05 3.68
CA LEU A 196 15.54 2.03 3.47
C LEU A 196 15.74 3.26 4.36
N GLU A 197 15.70 4.44 3.72
CA GLU A 197 15.88 5.73 4.41
C GLU A 197 14.87 5.90 5.55
N GLY A 198 15.36 6.24 6.75
CA GLY A 198 14.50 6.40 7.94
C GLY A 198 13.38 7.43 7.79
N ARG A 199 13.54 8.43 6.90
CA ARG A 199 12.46 9.37 6.56
C ARG A 199 11.27 8.67 5.91
N ARG A 200 11.52 7.77 4.95
CA ARG A 200 10.49 6.98 4.27
C ARG A 200 9.79 6.04 5.26
N VAL A 201 10.55 5.40 6.14
CA VAL A 201 10.01 4.53 7.21
C VAL A 201 9.00 5.30 8.07
N ARG A 202 9.34 6.52 8.52
CA ARG A 202 8.42 7.36 9.32
C ARG A 202 7.14 7.75 8.57
N VAL A 203 7.27 8.07 7.27
CA VAL A 203 6.10 8.40 6.42
C VAL A 203 5.20 7.17 6.25
N LEU A 204 5.78 5.99 5.97
CA LEU A 204 5.04 4.73 5.87
C LEU A 204 4.32 4.37 7.17
N ALA A 205 5.01 4.48 8.32
CA ALA A 205 4.45 4.28 9.65
C ALA A 205 3.24 5.20 9.90
N SER A 206 3.40 6.50 9.64
CA SER A 206 2.34 7.49 9.84
C SER A 206 1.14 7.26 8.91
N ALA A 207 1.40 6.98 7.63
CA ALA A 207 0.36 6.69 6.65
C ALA A 207 -0.42 5.42 6.98
N ALA A 208 0.26 4.32 7.30
CA ALA A 208 -0.39 3.06 7.68
C ALA A 208 -1.24 3.24 8.94
N ARG A 209 -0.74 4.00 9.93
CA ARG A 209 -1.46 4.34 11.16
C ARG A 209 -2.76 5.09 10.86
N LEU A 210 -2.70 6.13 10.03
CA LEU A 210 -3.89 6.89 9.63
C LEU A 210 -4.89 6.00 8.88
N ARG A 211 -4.44 5.15 7.96
CA ARG A 211 -5.34 4.21 7.25
C ARG A 211 -6.00 3.22 8.21
N ALA A 212 -5.28 2.73 9.22
CA ALA A 212 -5.85 1.86 10.24
C ALA A 212 -6.91 2.58 11.09
N ILE A 213 -6.66 3.85 11.46
CA ILE A 213 -7.63 4.70 12.15
C ILE A 213 -8.87 4.93 11.29
N VAL A 214 -8.71 5.30 10.02
CA VAL A 214 -9.85 5.54 9.10
C VAL A 214 -10.67 4.27 8.95
N ARG A 215 -10.04 3.11 8.72
CA ARG A 215 -10.74 1.82 8.61
C ARG A 215 -11.53 1.48 9.87
N LEU A 216 -10.97 1.74 11.06
CA LEU A 216 -11.69 1.52 12.31
C LEU A 216 -12.88 2.48 12.45
N ALA A 217 -12.71 3.74 12.04
CA ALA A 217 -13.75 4.75 12.10
C ALA A 217 -14.88 4.55 11.07
N THR A 218 -14.59 3.94 9.91
CA THR A 218 -15.58 3.67 8.86
C THR A 218 -16.27 2.31 9.00
N ALA A 219 -15.71 1.38 9.78
CA ALA A 219 -16.35 0.10 10.07
C ALA A 219 -17.59 0.23 10.98
N ASP A 220 -17.81 1.39 11.60
CA ASP A 220 -18.83 1.60 12.62
C ASP A 220 -19.76 2.78 12.25
N ASP A 221 -20.88 2.49 11.59
CA ASP A 221 -21.90 3.48 11.19
C ASP A 221 -22.86 3.89 12.33
N GLY A 222 -22.56 3.56 13.59
CA GLY A 222 -23.57 3.44 14.66
C GLY A 222 -23.81 4.61 15.62
N GLY A 223 -23.60 5.89 15.25
CA GLY A 223 -23.77 6.98 16.23
C GLY A 223 -24.12 8.39 15.73
N ALA A 224 -24.38 8.59 14.44
CA ALA A 224 -24.69 9.94 13.95
C ALA A 224 -26.12 10.35 14.34
N VAL A 225 -26.24 11.39 15.17
CA VAL A 225 -27.52 11.94 15.65
C VAL A 225 -28.24 12.77 14.56
N ASN A 226 -27.57 13.10 13.44
CA ASN A 226 -28.18 13.68 12.23
C ASN A 226 -27.43 13.32 10.92
N LEU A 227 -28.13 13.39 9.78
CA LEU A 227 -27.60 13.05 8.45
C LEU A 227 -26.44 13.97 7.97
N TRP A 228 -26.47 15.24 8.34
CA TRP A 228 -25.50 16.23 7.86
C TRP A 228 -24.12 16.09 8.51
N GLN A 229 -24.06 15.79 9.81
CA GLN A 229 -22.82 15.48 10.51
C GLN A 229 -22.20 14.16 10.01
N ALA A 230 -23.03 13.18 9.64
CA ALA A 230 -22.56 11.92 9.04
C ALA A 230 -21.86 12.14 7.69
N ASP A 231 -22.38 13.04 6.85
CA ASP A 231 -21.80 13.33 5.52
C ASP A 231 -20.49 14.14 5.61
N GLN A 232 -20.43 15.16 6.47
CA GLN A 232 -19.18 15.88 6.74
C GLN A 232 -18.10 14.95 7.30
N ARG A 233 -18.47 14.06 8.22
CA ARG A 233 -17.58 13.02 8.78
C ARG A 233 -17.00 12.12 7.70
N SER A 234 -17.86 11.57 6.86
CA SER A 234 -17.43 10.68 5.77
C SER A 234 -16.51 11.40 4.79
N THR A 235 -16.73 12.70 4.56
CA THR A 235 -15.85 13.52 3.71
C THR A 235 -14.48 13.74 4.35
N ALA A 236 -14.41 14.13 5.63
CA ALA A 236 -13.14 14.31 6.33
C ALA A 236 -12.30 13.02 6.36
N LEU A 237 -12.93 11.87 6.68
CA LEU A 237 -12.23 10.58 6.70
C LEU A 237 -11.72 10.16 5.31
N ARG A 238 -12.48 10.46 4.24
CA ARG A 238 -12.05 10.22 2.85
C ARG A 238 -10.81 11.04 2.49
N GLU A 239 -10.73 12.30 2.90
CA GLU A 239 -9.55 13.15 2.67
C GLU A 239 -8.32 12.66 3.45
N VAL A 240 -8.52 12.20 4.70
CA VAL A 240 -7.45 11.59 5.50
C VAL A 240 -6.90 10.32 4.85
N ASP A 241 -7.78 9.41 4.40
CA ASP A 241 -7.34 8.20 3.69
C ASP A 241 -6.63 8.53 2.37
N ARG A 242 -7.14 9.50 1.60
CA ARG A 242 -6.50 9.99 0.38
C ARG A 242 -5.08 10.50 0.64
N ALA A 243 -4.88 11.35 1.64
CA ALA A 243 -3.56 11.84 2.01
C ALA A 243 -2.63 10.69 2.43
N ALA A 244 -3.13 9.73 3.21
CA ALA A 244 -2.35 8.57 3.65
C ALA A 244 -1.96 7.62 2.51
N ARG A 245 -2.88 7.32 1.57
CA ARG A 245 -2.59 6.50 0.38
C ARG A 245 -1.56 7.17 -0.53
N ARG A 246 -1.69 8.48 -0.75
CA ARG A 246 -0.71 9.28 -1.52
C ARG A 246 0.67 9.23 -0.88
N ALA A 247 0.74 9.42 0.44
CA ALA A 247 2.02 9.42 1.12
C ALA A 247 2.70 8.04 1.16
N MET A 248 1.91 6.97 1.34
CA MET A 248 2.40 5.61 1.23
C MET A 248 2.95 5.33 -0.18
N SER A 249 2.22 5.73 -1.22
CA SER A 249 2.65 5.59 -2.62
C SER A 249 3.94 6.40 -2.90
N SER A 250 3.98 7.68 -2.49
CA SER A 250 5.14 8.56 -2.66
C SER A 250 6.39 8.03 -1.93
N ALA A 251 6.23 7.44 -0.73
CA ALA A 251 7.33 6.84 0.02
C ALA A 251 7.95 5.61 -0.66
N THR A 252 7.20 4.95 -1.54
CA THR A 252 7.71 3.85 -2.36
C THR A 252 8.37 4.28 -3.65
N HIS A 253 8.46 5.56 -3.97
CA HIS A 253 9.10 6.00 -5.22
C HIS A 253 10.42 6.71 -4.92
N VAL A 254 11.53 6.27 -5.52
CA VAL A 254 12.76 7.05 -5.63
C VAL A 254 12.69 7.85 -6.93
N PRO A 255 12.71 9.20 -6.89
CA PRO A 255 12.89 9.97 -8.12
C PRO A 255 14.25 9.64 -8.71
N ASP A 256 14.30 9.40 -10.02
CA ASP A 256 15.54 9.04 -10.73
C ASP A 256 16.63 10.08 -10.40
N ALA A 257 17.77 9.61 -9.87
CA ALA A 257 18.98 10.42 -9.80
C ALA A 257 19.49 10.57 -11.24
N PHE A 258 19.15 11.68 -11.88
CA PHE A 258 19.69 12.06 -13.19
C PHE A 258 21.21 12.17 -13.17
#